data_AF-A0A919WQE4-F1
#
_entry.id   AF-A0A919WQE4-F1
#
_cell.length_a   1.000
_cell.length_b   1.000
_cell.length_c   1.000
_cell.angle_alpha   90.00
_cell.angle_beta   90.00
_cell.angle_gamma   90.00
#
_symmetry.space_group_name_H-M   'P 1'
#
loop_
_entity.id
_entity.type
_entity.pdbx_description
1 polymer ?
#
loop_
_entity_poly.entity_id
_entity_poly.type
_entity_poly.pdbx_seq_one_letter_code
_entity_poly.pdbx_strand_id
1 'polypeptide(L)' 'MEKAMHAAHGVGYEVYKRQHDIRMTIEKKREKDYLRSQRVASDLERKIHV' A
#
# COMPACT_ATOMS: atom_id res chain seq x y z
N MET A 1 -2.41 -11.62 9.00
CA MET A 1 -2.47 -11.21 7.58
C MET A 1 -3.90 -11.24 7.05
N GLU A 2 -4.62 -12.35 7.17
CA GLU A 2 -6.01 -12.54 6.69
C GLU A 2 -6.97 -11.39 7.08
N LYS A 3 -7.13 -11.11 8.38
CA LYS A 3 -8.03 -10.05 8.87
C LYS A 3 -7.67 -8.65 8.32
N ALA A 4 -6.38 -8.35 8.25
CA ALA A 4 -5.90 -7.07 7.74
C ALA A 4 -6.11 -6.93 6.22
N MET A 5 -5.95 -8.03 5.47
CA MET A 5 -6.22 -8.05 4.03
C MET A 5 -7.71 -7.82 3.73
N HIS A 6 -8.58 -8.51 4.46
CA HIS A 6 -10.02 -8.29 4.35
C HIS A 6 -10.40 -6.86 4.69
N ALA A 7 -9.88 -6.30 5.79
CA ALA A 7 -10.19 -4.94 6.21
C ALA A 7 -9.68 -3.87 5.22
N ALA A 8 -8.48 -4.03 4.67
CA ALA A 8 -7.86 -3.01 3.81
C ALA A 8 -8.22 -3.12 2.33
N HIS A 9 -8.49 -4.32 1.84
CA HIS A 9 -8.63 -4.61 0.41
C HIS A 9 -9.89 -5.42 0.06
N GLY A 10 -10.71 -5.82 1.04
CA GLY A 10 -11.96 -6.54 0.81
C GLY A 10 -11.80 -7.99 0.35
N VAL A 11 -10.57 -8.51 0.36
CA VAL A 11 -10.24 -9.88 -0.08
C VAL A 11 -9.42 -10.61 0.95
N GLY A 12 -9.60 -11.93 1.02
CA GLY A 12 -8.77 -12.79 1.84
C GLY A 12 -7.38 -13.04 1.24
N TYR A 13 -6.48 -13.56 2.07
CA TYR A 13 -5.11 -13.83 1.66
C TYR A 13 -5.01 -14.90 0.56
N GLU A 14 -5.83 -15.95 0.63
CA GLU A 14 -5.84 -16.99 -0.41
C GLU A 14 -6.30 -16.45 -1.78
N VAL A 15 -7.27 -15.54 -1.80
CA VAL A 15 -7.73 -14.87 -3.03
C VAL A 15 -6.61 -13.99 -3.60
N TYR A 16 -5.99 -13.16 -2.76
CA TYR A 16 -4.82 -12.37 -3.13
C TYR A 16 -3.67 -13.23 -3.68
N LYS A 17 -3.38 -14.37 -3.05
CA LYS A 17 -2.27 -15.25 -3.43
C LYS A 17 -2.51 -15.92 -4.79
N ARG A 18 -3.74 -16.38 -5.04
CA ARG A 18 -4.08 -17.21 -6.22
C ARG A 18 -4.50 -16.38 -7.43
N GLN A 19 -5.14 -15.22 -7.24
CA GLN A 19 -5.65 -14.41 -8.35
C GLN A 19 -4.69 -13.27 -8.69
N HIS A 20 -3.99 -13.42 -9.82
CA HIS A 20 -2.93 -12.49 -10.23
C HIS A 20 -3.45 -11.06 -10.45
N ASP A 21 -4.60 -10.89 -11.09
CA ASP A 21 -5.16 -9.57 -11.39
C ASP A 21 -5.53 -8.79 -10.13
N ILE A 22 -6.09 -9.50 -9.13
CA ILE A 22 -6.36 -8.93 -7.80
C ILE A 22 -5.05 -8.51 -7.14
N ARG A 23 -4.03 -9.37 -7.15
CA ARG A 23 -2.71 -9.06 -6.60
C ARG A 23 -2.12 -7.81 -7.26
N MET A 24 -2.11 -7.74 -8.58
CA MET A 24 -1.56 -6.60 -9.31
C MET A 24 -2.29 -5.30 -9.01
N THR A 25 -3.61 -5.35 -8.83
CA THR A 25 -4.40 -4.17 -8.45
C THR A 25 -4.02 -3.67 -7.06
N ILE A 26 -3.87 -4.58 -6.10
CA ILE A 26 -3.49 -4.24 -4.72
C ILE A 26 -2.06 -3.69 -4.66
N GLU A 27 -1.09 -4.34 -5.30
CA GLU A 27 0.32 -3.91 -5.28
C GLU A 27 0.52 -2.57 -6.00
N LYS A 28 -0.21 -2.30 -7.10
CA LYS A 28 -0.20 -0.97 -7.73
C LYS A 28 -0.70 0.14 -6.78
N LYS A 29 -1.68 -0.15 -5.93
CA LYS A 29 -2.17 0.81 -4.93
C LYS A 29 -1.12 1.03 -3.83
N ARG A 30 -0.54 -0.06 -3.33
CA ARG A 30 0.52 -0.01 -2.31
C ARG A 30 1.71 0.81 -2.76
N GLU A 31 2.15 0.64 -4.00
CA GLU A 31 3.24 1.43 -4.58
C GLU A 31 2.92 2.92 -4.61
N LYS A 32 1.70 3.29 -5.04
CA LYS A 32 1.26 4.70 -5.04
C LYS A 32 1.23 5.31 -3.63
N ASP A 33 0.74 4.55 -2.65
CA ASP A 33 0.66 4.99 -1.26
C ASP A 33 2.07 5.13 -0.65
N TYR A 34 2.99 4.22 -0.95
CA TYR A 34 4.39 4.29 -0.56
C TYR A 34 5.09 5.54 -1.13
N LEU A 35 4.98 5.77 -2.44
CA LEU A 35 5.56 6.95 -3.09
C LEU A 35 4.98 8.25 -2.53
N ARG A 36 3.68 8.28 -2.21
CA ARG A 36 3.07 9.44 -1.54
C ARG A 36 3.65 9.66 -0.15
N SER A 37 3.76 8.60 0.65
CA SER A 37 4.32 8.67 2.00
C SER A 37 5.77 9.17 1.97
N GLN A 38 6.57 8.70 1.03
CA GLN A 38 7.96 9.13 0.87
C GLN A 38 8.05 10.63 0.54
N ARG A 39 7.18 11.14 -0.33
CA ARG A 39 7.12 12.59 -0.64
C ARG A 39 6.78 13.41 0.59
N VAL A 40 5.76 13.00 1.35
CA VAL A 40 5.36 13.69 2.58
C VAL A 40 6.48 13.68 3.61
N ALA A 41 7.17 12.55 3.78
CA ALA A 41 8.31 12.45 4.69
C ALA A 41 9.45 13.39 4.27
N SER A 42 9.79 13.42 2.97
CA SER A 42 10.83 14.32 2.44
C SER A 42 10.45 15.80 2.59
N ASP A 43 9.19 16.16 2.35
CA ASP A 43 8.71 17.53 2.52
C ASP A 43 8.74 17.97 3.98
N LEU A 44 8.46 17.06 4.92
CA LEU A 44 8.57 17.33 6.35
C LEU A 44 10.04 17.50 6.77
N GLU A 45 10.91 16.61 6.31
CA GLU A 45 12.36 16.67 6.57
C GLU A 45 12.95 18.01 6.12
N ARG A 46 12.57 18.50 4.94
CA ARG A 46 12.98 19.81 4.42
C ARG A 46 12.53 20.98 5.28
N LYS A 47 11.40 20.87 5.99
CA LYS A 47 10.87 21.94 6.86
C LYS A 47 11.50 21.95 8.25
N ILE A 48 12.02 20.81 8.70
CA ILE A 48 12.65 20.66 10.02
C ILE A 48 14.12 21.12 9.98
N HIS A 49 14.80 20.93 8.84
CA HIS A 49 16.20 21.33 8.67
C HIS A 49 16.39 22.76 8.13
N VAL A 50 15.43 23.67 8.39
CA VAL A 50 15.52 25.12 8.11
C VAL A 50 15.73 25.89 9.39
#